data_AF-A0A3M1U5Q8-F1
#
_entry.id   AF-A0A3M1U5Q8-F1
#
_cell.length_a   1.000
_cell.length_b   1.000
_cell.length_c   1.000
_cell.angle_alpha   90.00
_cell.angle_beta   90.00
_cell.angle_gamma   90.00
#
_symmetry.space_group_name_H-M   'P 1'
#
loop_
_entity.id
_entity.type
_entity.pdbx_description
1 polymer ?
#
loop_
_entity_poly.entity_id
_entity_poly.type
_entity_poly.pdbx_seq_one_letter_code
_entity_poly.pdbx_strand_id
1 'polypeptide(L)'
;PIQTGESVQLRTGDENFADHWGFEVMACPPYWPREKGKVERAIGYIQRSFLEGREFRDLDALNAQLSVWLADVANVRRHGTLRDRPVDRFAADQTGMRPVAGRAACVAAEVTQRHVEEPGRSLPDPRSA
;
A
#
# COMPACT_ATOMS: atom_id res chain seq x y z
N PRO A 1 4.69 6.11 -29.71
CA PRO A 1 5.55 6.95 -28.85
C PRO A 1 4.69 7.77 -27.88
N ILE A 2 4.69 7.39 -26.60
CA ILE A 2 3.91 8.07 -25.57
C ILE A 2 4.72 9.30 -25.15
N GLN A 3 4.10 10.48 -25.16
CA GLN A 3 4.74 11.74 -24.78
C GLN A 3 4.93 11.79 -23.26
N THR A 4 6.16 11.60 -22.80
CA THR A 4 6.61 11.86 -21.43
C THR A 4 6.76 13.37 -21.28
N GLY A 5 5.75 14.04 -20.71
CA GLY A 5 5.72 15.50 -20.58
C GLY A 5 5.92 16.05 -19.17
N GLU A 6 5.71 15.25 -18.13
CA GLU A 6 5.90 15.69 -16.75
C GLU A 6 6.44 14.51 -15.94
N SER A 7 7.63 14.68 -15.34
CA SER A 7 8.19 13.68 -14.44
C SER A 7 7.33 13.67 -13.17
N VAL A 8 6.76 12.52 -12.83
CA VAL A 8 6.07 12.39 -11.54
C VAL A 8 7.11 12.55 -10.45
N GLN A 9 6.98 13.61 -9.65
CA GLN A 9 7.84 13.87 -8.50
C GLN A 9 7.30 13.05 -7.33
N LEU A 10 8.12 12.11 -6.85
CA LEU A 10 7.80 11.35 -5.65
C LEU A 10 8.16 12.19 -4.43
N ARG A 11 7.47 11.96 -3.32
CA ARG A 11 7.90 12.54 -2.04
C ARG A 11 9.19 11.85 -1.62
N THR A 12 10.12 12.60 -1.03
CA THR A 12 11.46 12.12 -0.63
C THR A 12 11.44 10.81 0.16
N GLY A 13 10.45 10.62 1.03
CA GLY A 13 10.29 9.36 1.78
C GLY A 13 10.02 8.14 0.89
N ASP A 14 9.24 8.32 -0.18
CA ASP A 14 8.89 7.25 -1.12
C ASP A 14 10.08 6.92 -2.05
N GLU A 15 10.87 7.92 -2.45
CA GLU A 15 12.13 7.77 -3.20
C GLU A 15 13.16 6.98 -2.39
N ASN A 16 13.44 7.43 -1.16
CA ASN A 16 14.40 6.76 -0.27
C ASN A 16 14.02 5.30 -0.01
N PHE A 17 12.71 5.03 0.12
CA PHE A 17 12.21 3.69 0.35
C PHE A 17 12.39 2.80 -0.89
N ALA A 18 12.10 3.32 -2.08
CA ALA A 18 12.31 2.64 -3.36
C ALA A 18 13.80 2.28 -3.55
N ASP A 19 14.70 3.23 -3.31
CA ASP A 19 16.15 3.03 -3.42
C ASP A 19 16.68 2.01 -2.41
N HIS A 20 16.23 2.09 -1.15
CA HIS A 20 16.66 1.17 -0.08
C HIS A 20 16.33 -0.29 -0.41
N TRP A 21 15.14 -0.53 -0.97
CA TRP A 21 14.66 -1.87 -1.32
C TRP A 21 15.00 -2.29 -2.76
N GLY A 22 15.40 -1.34 -3.61
CA GLY A 22 15.80 -1.58 -4.99
C GLY A 22 14.62 -1.94 -5.90
N PHE A 23 13.50 -1.23 -5.76
CA PHE A 23 12.37 -1.31 -6.70
C PHE A 23 12.07 0.06 -7.31
N GLU A 24 11.40 0.08 -8.45
CA GLU A 24 11.01 1.31 -9.15
C GLU A 24 9.53 1.62 -8.91
N VAL A 25 9.21 2.88 -8.65
CA VAL A 25 7.83 3.34 -8.49
C VAL A 25 7.29 3.81 -9.84
N MET A 26 6.36 3.04 -10.39
CA MET A 26 5.64 3.39 -11.61
C MET A 26 4.33 4.08 -11.27
N ALA A 27 4.29 5.41 -11.39
CA ALA A 27 3.09 6.18 -11.15
C ALA A 27 2.08 6.00 -12.30
N CYS A 28 0.80 5.77 -11.93
CA CYS A 28 -0.29 5.74 -12.90
C CYS A 28 -0.55 7.17 -13.40
N PRO A 29 -0.53 7.43 -14.72
CA PRO A 29 -0.84 8.74 -15.25
C PRO A 29 -2.24 9.21 -14.81
N PRO A 30 -2.43 10.52 -14.61
CA PRO A 30 -3.75 11.07 -14.34
C PRO A 30 -4.71 10.71 -15.49
N TYR A 31 -5.98 10.48 -15.14
CA TYR A 31 -7.04 10.09 -16.09
C TYR A 31 -6.78 8.77 -16.84
N TRP A 32 -6.01 7.85 -16.25
CA TRP A 32 -5.75 6.52 -16.82
C TRP A 32 -6.40 5.38 -16.01
N PRO A 33 -7.75 5.25 -16.01
CA PRO A 33 -8.47 4.31 -15.13
C PRO A 33 -8.23 2.83 -15.43
N ARG A 34 -7.58 2.49 -16.56
CA ARG A 34 -7.35 1.09 -16.98
C ARG A 34 -6.53 0.30 -15.96
N GLU A 35 -5.58 0.94 -15.28
CA GLU A 35 -4.72 0.31 -14.26
C GLU A 35 -5.48 0.02 -12.95
N LYS A 36 -6.53 0.80 -12.66
CA LYS A 36 -7.32 0.68 -11.42
C LYS A 36 -8.08 -0.65 -11.33
N GLY A 37 -8.46 -1.21 -12.48
CA GLY A 37 -9.29 -2.41 -12.57
C GLY A 37 -8.66 -3.68 -11.98
N LYS A 38 -7.33 -3.74 -11.78
CA LYS A 38 -6.68 -4.87 -11.09
C LYS A 38 -6.94 -4.82 -9.59
N VAL A 39 -6.78 -3.64 -8.99
CA VAL A 39 -7.00 -3.40 -7.56
C VAL A 39 -8.47 -3.55 -7.21
N GLU A 40 -9.37 -2.99 -8.02
CA GLU A 40 -10.82 -3.09 -7.80
C GLU A 40 -11.32 -4.54 -7.82
N ARG A 41 -10.83 -5.36 -8.77
CA ARG A 41 -11.18 -6.78 -8.83
C ARG A 41 -10.68 -7.54 -7.60
N ALA A 42 -9.48 -7.24 -7.11
CA ALA A 42 -8.93 -7.86 -5.91
C ALA A 42 -9.76 -7.49 -4.66
N ILE A 43 -10.10 -6.21 -4.51
CA ILE A 43 -10.97 -5.73 -3.41
C ILE A 43 -12.34 -6.41 -3.48
N GLY A 44 -12.96 -6.44 -4.66
CA GLY A 44 -14.26 -7.08 -4.82
C GLY A 44 -14.23 -8.59 -4.51
N TYR A 45 -13.11 -9.27 -4.80
CA TYR A 45 -12.93 -10.67 -4.41
C TYR A 45 -12.86 -10.84 -2.89
N ILE A 46 -12.07 -10.00 -2.19
CA ILE A 46 -11.97 -10.02 -0.73
C ILE A 46 -13.34 -9.73 -0.10
N GLN A 47 -14.06 -8.73 -0.60
CA GLN A 47 -15.40 -8.40 -0.10
C GLN A 47 -16.35 -9.59 -0.19
N ARG A 48 -16.48 -10.18 -1.39
CA ARG A 48 -17.42 -11.29 -1.63
C ARG A 48 -17.01 -12.62 -1.03
N SER A 49 -15.71 -12.92 -0.98
CA SER A 49 -15.22 -14.23 -0.58
C SER A 49 -14.73 -14.31 0.87
N PHE A 50 -14.35 -13.18 1.46
CA PHE A 50 -13.89 -13.12 2.85
C PHE A 50 -14.86 -12.34 3.74
N LEU A 51 -15.18 -11.09 3.40
CA LEU A 51 -15.88 -10.19 4.33
C LEU A 51 -17.38 -10.47 4.45
N GLU A 52 -18.05 -10.81 3.35
CA GLU A 52 -19.49 -11.05 3.35
C GLU A 52 -19.89 -12.18 4.32
N GLY A 53 -20.77 -11.85 5.26
CA GLY A 53 -21.31 -12.78 6.25
C GLY A 53 -20.37 -13.11 7.43
N ARG A 54 -19.24 -12.41 7.56
CA ARG A 54 -18.35 -12.55 8.73
C ARG A 54 -18.50 -11.38 9.69
N GLU A 55 -18.36 -11.70 10.96
CA GLU A 55 -18.26 -10.73 12.05
C GLU A 55 -16.92 -10.88 12.76
N PHE A 56 -16.40 -9.74 13.23
CA PHE A 56 -15.13 -9.66 13.94
C PHE A 56 -15.31 -8.77 15.15
N ARG A 57 -14.80 -9.21 16.30
CA ARG A 57 -14.85 -8.47 17.57
C ARG A 57 -13.82 -7.34 17.64
N ASP A 58 -12.68 -7.53 16.99
CA ASP A 58 -11.53 -6.64 17.00
C ASP A 58 -10.63 -6.94 15.77
N LEU A 59 -9.59 -6.12 15.59
CA LEU A 59 -8.65 -6.26 14.47
C LEU A 59 -7.83 -7.55 14.55
N ASP A 60 -7.52 -8.04 15.74
CA ASP A 60 -6.76 -9.27 15.92
C ASP A 60 -7.57 -10.49 15.45
N ALA A 61 -8.86 -10.53 15.82
CA ALA A 61 -9.78 -11.55 15.33
C ALA A 61 -9.93 -11.50 13.80
N LEU A 62 -9.98 -10.30 13.21
CA LEU A 62 -9.99 -10.12 11.75
C LEU A 62 -8.72 -10.68 11.12
N ASN A 63 -7.54 -10.31 11.65
CA ASN A 63 -6.24 -10.76 11.12
C ASN A 63 -6.06 -12.28 11.22
N ALA A 64 -6.51 -12.89 12.32
CA ALA A 64 -6.49 -14.34 12.49
C ALA A 64 -7.39 -15.04 11.47
N GLN A 65 -8.63 -14.59 11.30
CA GLN A 65 -9.55 -15.14 10.30
C GLN A 65 -9.03 -14.93 8.87
N LEU A 66 -8.44 -13.76 8.59
CA LEU A 66 -7.86 -13.44 7.29
C LEU A 66 -6.69 -14.37 6.97
N SER A 67 -5.83 -14.67 7.95
CA SER A 67 -4.69 -15.57 7.76
C SER A 67 -5.14 -16.98 7.39
N VAL A 68 -6.17 -17.51 8.06
CA VAL A 68 -6.77 -18.81 7.74
C VAL A 68 -7.37 -18.79 6.33
N TRP A 69 -8.16 -17.76 6.00
CA TRP A 69 -8.76 -17.64 4.67
C TRP A 69 -7.72 -17.51 3.55
N LEU A 70 -6.62 -16.80 3.79
CA LEU A 70 -5.51 -16.71 2.84
C LEU A 70 -4.90 -18.09 2.57
N ALA A 71 -4.64 -18.87 3.62
CA ALA A 71 -4.06 -20.21 3.51
C ALA A 71 -5.00 -21.20 2.81
N ASP A 72 -6.28 -21.23 3.20
CA ASP A 72 -7.20 -22.31 2.82
C ASP A 72 -8.03 -21.99 1.57
N VAL A 73 -8.16 -20.72 1.21
CA VAL A 73 -9.04 -20.28 0.11
C VAL A 73 -8.28 -19.45 -0.90
N ALA A 74 -7.70 -18.32 -0.50
CA ALA A 74 -7.21 -17.34 -1.46
C ALA A 74 -5.94 -17.79 -2.20
N ASN A 75 -4.96 -18.39 -1.50
CA ASN A 75 -3.66 -18.74 -2.07
C ASN A 75 -3.64 -20.11 -2.76
N VAL A 76 -4.57 -21.00 -2.41
CA VAL A 76 -4.69 -22.35 -3.01
C VAL A 76 -5.70 -22.42 -4.16
N ARG A 77 -6.47 -21.37 -4.43
CA ARG A 77 -7.40 -21.34 -5.57
C ARG A 77 -6.64 -21.34 -6.90
N ARG A 78 -7.24 -21.91 -7.93
CA ARG A 78 -6.75 -21.73 -9.31
C ARG A 78 -7.12 -20.34 -9.83
N HIS A 79 -6.13 -19.49 -10.05
CA HIS A 79 -6.36 -18.12 -10.50
C HIS A 79 -6.58 -18.05 -12.01
N GLY A 80 -7.65 -17.39 -12.48
CA GLY A 80 -8.00 -17.32 -13.91
C GLY A 80 -6.89 -16.76 -14.81
N THR A 81 -6.28 -15.63 -14.44
CA THR A 81 -5.17 -15.03 -15.19
C THR A 81 -3.87 -15.84 -15.14
N LEU A 82 -3.45 -16.32 -13.95
CA LEU A 82 -2.22 -17.10 -13.83
C LEU A 82 -2.37 -18.54 -14.36
N ARG A 83 -3.61 -19.04 -14.48
CA ARG A 83 -3.95 -20.44 -14.78
C ARG A 83 -3.25 -21.42 -13.84
N ASP A 84 -2.99 -20.99 -12.60
CA ASP A 84 -2.19 -21.68 -11.61
C ASP A 84 -2.63 -21.28 -10.19
N ARG A 85 -2.17 -21.98 -9.16
CA ARG A 85 -2.38 -21.58 -7.77
C ARG A 85 -1.36 -20.51 -7.38
N PRO A 86 -1.78 -19.38 -6.76
CA PRO A 86 -0.85 -18.36 -6.29
C PRO A 86 0.29 -18.91 -5.42
N VAL A 87 -0.01 -19.88 -4.53
CA VAL A 87 0.99 -20.49 -3.66
C VAL A 87 2.09 -21.24 -4.44
N ASP A 88 1.71 -21.98 -5.49
CA ASP A 88 2.67 -22.73 -6.31
C ASP A 88 3.53 -21.79 -7.15
N ARG A 89 2.87 -20.78 -7.75
CA ARG A 89 3.57 -19.76 -8.53
C ARG A 89 4.58 -19.00 -7.69
N PHE A 90 4.17 -18.57 -6.50
CA PHE A 90 5.05 -17.85 -5.59
C PHE A 90 6.25 -18.71 -5.18
N ALA A 91 6.05 -19.97 -4.83
CA ALA A 91 7.13 -20.89 -4.49
C ALA A 91 8.12 -21.10 -5.66
N ALA A 92 7.61 -21.17 -6.91
CA ALA A 92 8.47 -21.23 -8.08
C ALA A 92 9.28 -19.94 -8.27
N ASP A 93 8.64 -18.78 -8.16
CA ASP A 93 9.26 -17.48 -8.35
C ASP A 93 10.31 -17.16 -7.27
N GLN A 94 10.11 -17.65 -6.04
CA GLN A 94 11.04 -17.45 -4.91
C GLN A 94 12.48 -17.89 -5.23
N THR A 95 12.65 -18.90 -6.07
CA THR A 95 13.98 -19.39 -6.48
C THR A 95 14.80 -18.35 -7.27
N GLY A 96 14.13 -17.42 -7.95
CA GLY A 96 14.75 -16.33 -8.72
C GLY A 96 14.79 -14.99 -7.97
N MET A 97 14.25 -14.91 -6.77
CA MET A 97 14.20 -13.64 -6.01
C MET A 97 15.55 -13.35 -5.34
N ARG A 98 15.92 -12.07 -5.31
CA ARG A 98 17.07 -11.61 -4.52
C ARG A 98 16.71 -11.64 -3.03
N PRO A 99 17.54 -12.22 -2.15
CA PRO A 99 17.29 -12.17 -0.73
C PRO A 99 17.40 -10.72 -0.22
N VAL A 100 16.64 -10.42 0.83
CA VAL A 100 16.68 -9.13 1.55
C VAL A 100 18.06 -8.86 2.20
N ALA A 101 18.92 -9.87 2.27
CA ALA A 101 20.33 -9.78 2.67
C ALA A 101 20.56 -9.12 4.04
N GLY A 102 19.59 -9.21 4.96
CA GLY A 102 19.70 -8.62 6.29
C GLY A 102 19.69 -7.09 6.30
N ARG A 103 19.26 -6.43 5.21
CA ARG A 103 19.05 -4.98 5.23
C ARG A 103 18.07 -4.62 6.35
N ALA A 104 18.46 -3.66 7.19
CA ALA A 104 17.59 -3.12 8.21
C ALA A 104 16.31 -2.55 7.58
N ALA A 105 15.24 -2.49 8.36
CA ALA A 105 14.02 -1.83 7.92
C ALA A 105 14.34 -0.38 7.49
N CYS A 106 13.76 0.05 6.38
CA CYS A 106 13.81 1.46 5.98
C CYS A 106 12.97 2.27 6.97
N VAL A 107 13.60 2.83 8.00
CA VAL A 107 12.91 3.69 8.97
C VAL A 107 12.74 5.06 8.34
N ALA A 108 11.60 5.29 7.69
CA ALA A 108 11.17 6.63 7.32
C ALA A 108 10.58 7.30 8.58
N ALA A 109 11.38 8.06 9.32
CA ALA A 109 10.87 8.91 10.39
C ALA A 109 10.31 10.19 9.77
N GLU A 110 8.99 10.32 9.67
CA GLU A 110 8.35 11.60 9.36
C GLU A 110 8.38 12.47 10.63
N VAL A 111 9.25 13.48 10.66
CA VAL A 111 9.28 14.49 11.72
C VAL A 111 8.11 15.44 11.53
N THR A 112 7.03 15.26 12.28
CA THR A 112 5.93 16.22 12.30
C THR A 112 6.22 17.29 13.36
N GLN A 113 6.65 18.49 12.95
CA GLN A 113 6.67 19.63 13.86
C GLN A 113 5.28 20.28 13.90
N ARG A 114 4.60 20.23 15.04
CA ARG A 114 3.41 21.03 15.30
C ARG A 114 3.85 22.31 16.01
N HIS A 115 3.65 23.46 15.38
CA HIS A 115 3.71 24.74 16.07
C HIS A 115 2.41 24.88 16.87
N VAL A 116 2.51 24.85 18.19
CA VAL A 116 1.38 25.14 19.09
C VAL A 116 1.41 26.65 19.33
N GLU A 117 0.37 27.37 18.93
CA GLU A 117 0.22 28.76 19.34
C GLU A 117 0.06 28.80 20.85
N GLU A 118 0.95 29.55 21.52
CA GLU A 118 0.87 29.81 22.96
C GLU A 118 -0.51 30.42 23.29
N PRO A 119 -1.30 29.83 24.18
CA PRO A 119 -2.60 30.38 24.56
C PRO A 119 -2.38 31.68 25.33
N GLY A 120 -2.56 32.83 24.67
CA GLY A 120 -2.55 34.13 25.34
C GLY A 120 -2.15 35.36 24.54
N ARG A 121 -1.67 35.25 23.28
CA ARG A 121 -1.32 36.44 22.50
C ARG A 121 -2.51 36.97 21.69
N SER A 122 -3.42 37.70 22.36
CA SER A 122 -4.46 38.46 21.66
C SER A 122 -3.82 39.52 20.74
N LEU A 123 -4.21 39.52 19.47
CA LEU A 123 -3.90 40.61 18.53
C LEU A 123 -4.54 41.91 19.03
N PRO A 124 -3.85 43.06 19.09
CA PRO A 124 -4.47 44.30 19.54
C PRO A 124 -5.56 44.78 18.56
N ASP A 125 -6.66 45.31 19.10
CA ASP A 125 -7.82 45.80 18.36
C ASP A 125 -7.43 46.97 17.43
N PRO A 126 -7.69 46.89 16.11
CA PRO A 126 -7.33 47.93 15.15
C PRO A 126 -8.13 49.24 15.29
N ARG A 127 -9.05 49.36 16.26
CA ARG A 127 -9.83 50.60 16.50
C ARG A 127 -9.34 51.45 17.68
N SER A 128 -8.18 51.13 18.27
CA SER A 128 -7.62 51.89 19.40
C SER A 128 -6.64 53.01 19.00
N ALA A 129 -6.94 53.77 17.94
CA ALA A 129 -6.20 54.98 17.55
C ALA A 129 -7.14 56.17 17.42
#